data_AF-G0RLJ5-F1
#
_entry.id   AF-G0RLJ5-F1
#
_cell.length_a   1.000
_cell.length_b   1.000
_cell.length_c   1.000
_cell.angle_alpha   90.00
_cell.angle_beta   90.00
_cell.angle_gamma   90.00
#
_symmetry.space_group_name_H-M   'P 1'
#
loop_
_entity.id
_entity.type
_entity.pdbx_description
1 polymer ?
#
loop_
_entity_poly.entity_id
_entity_poly.type
_entity_poly.pdbx_seq_one_letter_code
_entity_poly.pdbx_strand_id
1 'polypeptide(L)'
;MASSPIKFEIPKECQTFALFNQLPTELRLQIWTASFSTPGISFVKLECVGRNWRWLSAARRYPLGFGDLDSSREHQEVDEIAVEVRNETKPKRLVSMRLVPSVADPKADFSNFHDLNKQLRLLSMTCGESRDLVDRLLDKNGAVRMSNSKLLAFPGSSDILFLEYLSPDLFQCRGNYDVNPNCPNLNNIRRVAMRYCHRWHKKDSLTCWQCGLLHKAEESIAYPRHLYQFLARHLPNLEEFYFVDYLLVRKETPPDVAFATHTWTESWSPPKYKCGPRTYYEADDETWNIKPEFLHLKNWLQDHFIRYSKTSQLSRHSNPEKVRFGVLACEADIVAPVSLTAQPMLPAPKGRNKRLLCEYHALRQQRRQVLRRRSQTPLPVDSRVVAANVPFVFGDPDNSFDFTFEVDWRRV
;
A
#
# COMPACT_ATOMS: atom_id res chain seq x y z
N MET A 1 53.27 -5.11 -4.30
CA MET A 1 53.47 -4.75 -2.88
C MET A 1 52.13 -4.90 -2.20
N ALA A 2 51.97 -5.85 -1.28
CA ALA A 2 50.71 -6.06 -0.57
C ALA A 2 50.60 -5.02 0.55
N SER A 3 49.55 -4.19 0.53
CA SER A 3 49.27 -3.23 1.59
C SER A 3 48.87 -3.97 2.86
N SER A 4 49.52 -3.68 3.98
CA SER A 4 49.18 -4.23 5.29
C SER A 4 47.76 -3.79 5.69
N PRO A 5 46.95 -4.68 6.29
CA PRO A 5 45.59 -4.37 6.71
C PRO A 5 45.60 -3.29 7.79
N ILE A 6 44.82 -2.22 7.59
CA ILE A 6 44.63 -1.15 8.56
C ILE A 6 43.78 -1.71 9.70
N LYS A 7 44.39 -1.92 10.88
CA LYS A 7 43.67 -2.29 12.10
C LYS A 7 43.20 -1.01 12.79
N PHE A 8 41.88 -0.85 12.90
CA PHE A 8 41.29 0.18 13.75
C PHE A 8 41.17 -0.38 15.17
N GLU A 9 41.75 0.31 16.15
CA GLU A 9 41.51 0.01 17.56
C GLU A 9 40.13 0.55 17.94
N ILE A 10 39.17 -0.36 18.14
CA ILE A 10 37.88 0.00 18.72
C ILE A 10 38.13 0.33 20.21
N PRO A 11 37.77 1.53 20.71
CA PRO A 11 37.94 1.87 22.12
C PRO A 11 37.29 0.82 23.02
N LYS A 12 37.92 0.50 24.15
CA LYS A 12 37.45 -0.57 25.07
C LYS A 12 36.01 -0.32 25.55
N GLU A 13 35.58 0.94 25.66
CA GLU A 13 34.20 1.27 26.02
C GLU A 13 33.18 0.87 24.95
N CYS A 14 33.60 0.77 23.68
CA CYS A 14 32.76 0.36 22.55
C CYS A 14 32.88 -1.15 22.23
N GLN A 15 33.78 -1.87 22.89
CA GLN A 15 33.93 -3.32 22.75
C GLN A 15 32.91 -4.11 23.59
N THR A 16 32.26 -3.47 24.56
CA THR A 16 31.30 -4.11 25.46
C THR A 16 29.97 -3.37 25.42
N PHE A 17 28.91 -4.07 25.01
CA PHE A 17 27.55 -3.54 25.06
C PHE A 17 26.91 -3.94 26.38
N ALA A 18 26.31 -2.96 27.08
CA ALA A 18 25.50 -3.25 28.25
C ALA A 18 24.33 -4.18 27.85
N LEU A 19 24.07 -5.20 28.69
CA LEU A 19 22.94 -6.09 28.46
C LEU A 19 21.63 -5.30 28.49
N PHE A 20 20.65 -5.71 27.70
CA PHE A 20 19.38 -4.98 27.57
C PHE A 20 18.72 -4.65 28.92
N ASN A 21 18.74 -5.60 29.87
CA ASN A 21 18.19 -5.44 31.21
C ASN A 21 18.92 -4.42 32.11
N GLN A 22 20.15 -4.04 31.75
CA GLN A 22 20.95 -3.05 32.46
C GLN A 22 20.82 -1.64 31.85
N LEU A 23 20.14 -1.53 30.70
CA LEU A 23 19.90 -0.23 30.08
C LEU A 23 18.87 0.59 30.89
N PRO A 24 19.06 1.92 30.95
CA PRO A 24 18.04 2.84 31.44
C PRO A 24 16.67 2.55 30.83
N THR A 25 15.62 2.73 31.63
CA THR A 25 14.23 2.45 31.22
C THR A 25 13.85 3.23 29.95
N GLU A 26 14.35 4.45 29.81
CA GLU A 26 14.12 5.30 28.64
C GLU A 26 14.68 4.67 27.36
N LEU A 27 15.89 4.10 27.43
CA LEU A 27 16.54 3.43 26.28
C LEU A 27 15.85 2.12 25.95
N ARG A 28 15.45 1.33 26.96
CA ARG A 28 14.65 0.10 26.74
C ARG A 28 13.32 0.42 26.07
N LEU A 29 12.64 1.47 26.52
CA LEU A 29 11.39 1.94 25.93
C LEU A 29 11.57 2.39 24.47
N GLN A 30 12.66 3.10 24.17
CA GLN A 30 12.99 3.51 22.80
C GLN A 30 13.25 2.30 21.91
N ILE A 31 14.00 1.30 22.38
CA ILE A 31 14.25 0.06 21.64
C ILE A 31 12.94 -0.68 21.37
N TRP A 32 12.08 -0.82 22.39
CA TRP A 32 10.76 -1.41 22.20
C TRP A 32 9.94 -0.64 21.17
N THR A 33 9.92 0.68 21.25
CA THR A 33 9.19 1.53 20.31
C THR A 33 9.72 1.37 18.88
N ALA A 34 11.04 1.36 18.70
CA ALA A 34 11.69 1.17 17.41
C ALA A 34 11.34 -0.21 16.79
N SER A 35 11.19 -1.25 17.61
CA SER A 35 10.95 -2.63 17.13
C SER A 35 9.67 -2.83 16.30
N PHE A 36 8.65 -1.98 16.51
CA PHE A 36 7.39 -1.99 15.75
C PHE A 36 7.17 -0.71 14.93
N SER A 37 8.18 0.16 14.83
CA SER A 37 8.10 1.43 14.09
C SER A 37 8.36 1.27 12.58
N THR A 38 8.54 0.04 12.10
CA THR A 38 8.79 -0.21 10.67
C THR A 38 7.54 0.15 9.86
N PRO A 39 7.63 1.13 8.94
CA PRO A 39 6.49 1.53 8.12
C PRO A 39 6.04 0.39 7.22
N GLY A 40 4.75 0.07 7.26
CA GLY A 40 4.15 -0.89 6.34
C GLY A 40 2.83 -0.41 5.75
N ILE A 41 2.26 -1.23 4.87
CA ILE A 41 0.96 -0.98 4.26
C ILE A 41 -0.06 -1.98 4.79
N SER A 42 -1.23 -1.50 5.21
CA SER A 42 -2.36 -2.34 5.59
C SER A 42 -3.49 -2.21 4.57
N PHE A 43 -3.91 -3.33 3.96
CA PHE A 43 -4.96 -3.36 2.94
C PHE A 43 -6.33 -3.55 3.56
N VAL A 44 -7.16 -2.51 3.45
CA VAL A 44 -8.50 -2.47 4.01
C VAL A 44 -9.53 -1.95 3.01
N LYS A 45 -10.79 -2.33 3.23
CA LYS A 45 -11.93 -1.83 2.46
C LYS A 45 -13.04 -1.36 3.39
N LEU A 46 -13.85 -0.45 2.88
CA LEU A 46 -15.11 -0.08 3.51
C LEU A 46 -16.19 -1.09 3.14
N GLU A 47 -16.69 -1.79 4.15
CA GLU A 47 -17.77 -2.75 4.02
C GLU A 47 -19.02 -2.26 4.77
N CYS A 48 -20.19 -2.39 4.16
CA CYS A 48 -21.45 -2.11 4.82
C CYS A 48 -21.79 -3.16 5.87
N VAL A 49 -22.27 -2.70 7.02
CA VAL A 49 -22.77 -3.59 8.08
C VAL A 49 -24.20 -4.02 7.72
N GLY A 50 -24.38 -5.29 7.35
CA GLY A 50 -25.69 -5.90 7.07
C GLY A 50 -25.82 -6.53 5.68
N ARG A 51 -26.89 -7.32 5.47
CA ARG A 51 -27.06 -8.17 4.27
C ARG A 51 -27.49 -7.44 2.98
N ASN A 52 -27.83 -6.14 3.04
CA ASN A 52 -28.65 -5.51 2.00
C ASN A 52 -28.01 -4.36 1.20
N TRP A 53 -26.73 -4.03 1.41
CA TRP A 53 -26.06 -3.06 0.56
C TRP A 53 -25.14 -3.75 -0.45
N ARG A 54 -25.72 -4.15 -1.58
CA ARG A 54 -24.93 -4.43 -2.78
C ARG A 54 -24.64 -3.08 -3.42
N TRP A 55 -23.37 -2.75 -3.67
CA TRP A 55 -22.95 -1.55 -4.42
C TRP A 55 -23.74 -1.33 -5.73
N LEU A 56 -24.29 -2.42 -6.29
CA LEU A 56 -25.24 -2.45 -7.40
C LEU A 56 -26.46 -1.54 -7.23
N SER A 57 -26.92 -1.28 -5.99
CA SER A 57 -28.04 -0.36 -5.73
C SER A 57 -27.65 1.11 -5.78
N ALA A 58 -26.38 1.43 -5.49
CA ALA A 58 -25.82 2.77 -5.67
C ALA A 58 -25.52 3.05 -7.15
N ALA A 59 -25.07 2.03 -7.90
CA ALA A 59 -24.91 2.12 -9.35
C ALA A 59 -26.23 2.49 -10.07
N ARG A 60 -27.39 2.01 -9.58
CA ARG A 60 -28.71 2.40 -10.10
C ARG A 60 -29.14 3.83 -9.78
N ARG A 61 -28.44 4.52 -8.88
CA ARG A 61 -28.78 5.88 -8.43
C ARG A 61 -27.87 6.96 -8.96
N TYR A 62 -26.86 6.64 -9.77
CA TYR A 62 -26.25 7.67 -10.60
C TYR A 62 -27.29 8.07 -11.63
N PRO A 63 -27.87 9.28 -11.55
CA PRO A 63 -28.62 9.78 -12.67
C PRO A 63 -27.57 10.00 -13.75
N LEU A 64 -27.65 9.25 -14.85
CA LEU A 64 -27.32 9.83 -16.14
C LEU A 64 -28.36 10.92 -16.41
N GLY A 65 -28.24 12.02 -15.66
CA GLY A 65 -28.85 13.26 -16.06
C GLY A 65 -28.06 13.72 -17.27
N PHE A 66 -28.67 13.56 -18.45
CA PHE A 66 -28.52 14.57 -19.48
C PHE A 66 -28.81 15.91 -18.82
N GLY A 67 -27.77 16.57 -18.33
CA GLY A 67 -27.76 18.02 -18.18
C GLY A 67 -27.69 18.55 -19.60
N ASP A 68 -28.84 18.60 -20.25
CA ASP A 68 -29.10 19.44 -21.39
C ASP A 68 -28.94 20.89 -20.91
N LEU A 69 -27.68 21.34 -20.84
CA LEU A 69 -27.33 22.74 -20.77
C LEU A 69 -26.94 23.10 -22.19
N ASP A 70 -27.98 23.42 -22.96
CA ASP A 70 -28.00 24.42 -24.03
C ASP A 70 -26.59 24.93 -24.39
N SER A 71 -25.98 24.24 -25.36
CA SER A 71 -24.64 24.51 -25.90
C SER A 71 -24.62 25.76 -26.78
N SER A 72 -25.18 26.85 -26.26
CA SER A 72 -25.23 28.15 -26.91
C SER A 72 -25.03 29.32 -25.92
N ARG A 73 -24.20 29.11 -24.89
CA ARG A 73 -23.65 30.22 -24.09
C ARG A 73 -22.13 30.17 -24.06
N GLU A 74 -21.59 31.27 -24.55
CA GLU A 74 -20.20 31.73 -24.57
C GLU A 74 -19.37 31.19 -23.40
N HIS A 75 -18.12 30.82 -23.70
CA HIS A 75 -17.09 30.38 -22.75
C HIS A 75 -16.81 31.43 -21.66
N GLN A 76 -17.70 31.55 -20.68
CA GLN A 76 -17.34 32.04 -19.36
C GLN A 76 -16.60 30.90 -18.65
N GLU A 77 -15.40 31.17 -18.16
CA GLU A 77 -14.67 30.33 -17.20
C GLU A 77 -15.51 30.20 -15.91
N VAL A 78 -16.54 29.38 -15.94
CA VAL A 78 -17.33 29.08 -14.77
C VAL A 78 -16.52 28.11 -13.92
N ASP A 79 -16.18 28.54 -12.70
CA ASP A 79 -15.52 27.69 -11.70
C ASP A 79 -16.35 26.42 -11.44
N GLU A 80 -15.87 25.27 -11.95
CA GLU A 80 -16.53 23.97 -11.83
C GLU A 80 -16.80 23.58 -10.36
N ILE A 81 -15.85 23.85 -9.46
CA ILE A 81 -15.99 23.56 -8.03
C ILE A 81 -17.06 24.45 -7.41
N ALA A 82 -17.10 25.73 -7.77
CA ALA A 82 -18.13 26.63 -7.27
C ALA A 82 -19.54 26.20 -7.70
N VAL A 83 -19.71 25.70 -8.93
CA VAL A 83 -20.98 25.13 -9.40
C VAL A 83 -21.33 23.86 -8.65
N GLU A 84 -20.36 22.97 -8.46
CA GLU A 84 -20.57 21.72 -7.74
C GLU A 84 -20.98 21.94 -6.28
N VAL A 85 -20.32 22.88 -5.59
CA VAL A 85 -20.63 23.26 -4.21
C VAL A 85 -22.01 23.91 -4.11
N ARG A 86 -22.40 24.74 -5.08
CA ARG A 86 -23.76 25.30 -5.14
C ARG A 86 -24.83 24.22 -5.30
N ASN A 87 -24.55 23.19 -6.07
CA ASN A 87 -25.44 22.06 -6.31
C ASN A 87 -25.27 20.92 -5.28
N GLU A 88 -24.48 21.15 -4.23
CA GLU A 88 -24.13 20.13 -3.27
C GLU A 88 -25.35 19.72 -2.45
N THR A 89 -25.74 18.45 -2.61
CA THR A 89 -26.84 17.88 -1.85
C THR A 89 -26.28 17.08 -0.68
N LYS A 90 -26.68 17.40 0.55
CA LYS A 90 -26.30 16.59 1.72
C LYS A 90 -26.79 15.14 1.52
N PRO A 91 -25.91 14.12 1.66
CA PRO A 91 -26.36 12.74 1.49
C PRO A 91 -27.42 12.39 2.53
N LYS A 92 -28.59 11.97 2.06
CA LYS A 92 -29.80 11.84 2.91
C LYS A 92 -29.74 10.70 3.93
N ARG A 93 -28.87 9.70 3.76
CA ARG A 93 -28.85 8.50 4.61
C ARG A 93 -27.43 8.15 5.05
N LEU A 94 -27.24 8.09 6.36
CA LEU A 94 -26.06 7.50 6.98
C LEU A 94 -26.06 5.99 6.75
N VAL A 95 -24.96 5.48 6.20
CA VAL A 95 -24.75 4.05 5.92
C VAL A 95 -23.78 3.50 6.95
N SER A 96 -24.22 2.54 7.77
CA SER A 96 -23.31 1.89 8.71
C SER A 96 -22.24 1.11 7.95
N MET A 97 -20.98 1.55 8.09
CA MET A 97 -19.83 0.97 7.42
C MET A 97 -18.71 0.68 8.41
N ARG A 98 -17.88 -0.30 8.07
CA ARG A 98 -16.74 -0.72 8.87
C ARG A 98 -15.51 -0.99 8.01
N LEU A 99 -14.33 -0.78 8.61
CA LEU A 99 -13.07 -1.22 8.03
C LEU A 99 -12.91 -2.74 8.25
N VAL A 100 -12.67 -3.45 7.15
CA VAL A 100 -12.38 -4.89 7.10
C VAL A 100 -11.19 -5.13 6.18
N PRO A 101 -10.52 -6.30 6.24
CA PRO A 101 -9.42 -6.57 5.33
C PRO A 101 -9.91 -6.59 3.89
N SER A 102 -9.13 -6.07 2.94
CA SER A 102 -9.51 -6.12 1.52
C SER A 102 -9.64 -7.56 1.04
N VAL A 103 -8.67 -8.39 1.41
CA VAL A 103 -8.59 -9.82 1.07
C VAL A 103 -9.30 -10.65 2.15
N ALA A 104 -10.25 -11.49 1.73
CA ALA A 104 -11.04 -12.30 2.66
C ALA A 104 -10.25 -13.49 3.24
N ASP A 105 -9.33 -14.06 2.48
CA ASP A 105 -8.47 -15.16 2.93
C ASP A 105 -7.25 -14.61 3.68
N PRO A 106 -7.10 -14.88 5.00
CA PRO A 106 -5.97 -14.39 5.78
C PRO A 106 -4.61 -14.90 5.25
N LYS A 107 -4.56 -16.03 4.55
CA LYS A 107 -3.30 -16.58 4.01
C LYS A 107 -2.81 -15.83 2.77
N ALA A 108 -3.71 -15.16 2.07
CA ALA A 108 -3.40 -14.36 0.88
C ALA A 108 -3.27 -12.86 1.21
N ASP A 109 -3.51 -12.48 2.47
CA ASP A 109 -3.45 -11.11 2.94
C ASP A 109 -2.05 -10.81 3.51
N PHE A 110 -1.27 -10.03 2.76
CA PHE A 110 0.10 -9.66 3.15
C PHE A 110 0.18 -8.37 3.97
N SER A 111 -0.96 -7.84 4.42
CA SER A 111 -1.04 -6.57 5.14
C SER A 111 -0.18 -6.52 6.41
N ASN A 112 0.44 -5.34 6.64
CA ASN A 112 1.30 -5.10 7.80
C ASN A 112 0.59 -5.31 9.14
N PHE A 113 -0.73 -5.09 9.22
CA PHE A 113 -1.45 -5.25 10.49
C PHE A 113 -1.34 -6.66 11.09
N HIS A 114 -1.11 -7.72 10.30
CA HIS A 114 -0.91 -9.06 10.88
C HIS A 114 0.37 -9.13 11.71
N ASP A 115 1.48 -8.66 11.15
CA ASP A 115 2.78 -8.62 11.81
C ASP A 115 2.76 -7.65 12.98
N LEU A 116 2.14 -6.48 12.80
CA LEU A 116 1.95 -5.49 13.86
C LEU A 116 1.25 -6.08 15.09
N ASN A 117 0.08 -6.70 14.90
CA ASN A 117 -0.67 -7.28 16.01
C ASN A 117 0.04 -8.50 16.61
N LYS A 118 0.85 -9.22 15.84
CA LYS A 118 1.68 -10.33 16.34
C LYS A 118 2.81 -9.80 17.22
N GLN A 119 3.52 -8.75 16.78
CA GLN A 119 4.57 -8.08 17.55
C GLN A 119 4.02 -7.51 18.86
N LEU A 120 2.88 -6.81 18.81
CA LEU A 120 2.21 -6.29 20.00
C LEU A 120 1.88 -7.37 21.03
N ARG A 121 1.35 -8.53 20.58
CA ARG A 121 1.06 -9.65 21.47
C ARG A 121 2.34 -10.21 22.09
N LEU A 122 3.40 -10.36 21.31
CA LEU A 122 4.68 -10.84 21.82
C LEU A 122 5.26 -9.88 22.87
N LEU A 123 5.24 -8.58 22.60
CA LEU A 123 5.71 -7.56 23.54
C LEU A 123 4.89 -7.56 24.83
N SER A 124 3.56 -7.65 24.76
CA SER A 124 2.69 -7.72 25.95
C SER A 124 2.98 -8.92 26.86
N MET A 125 3.53 -10.01 26.29
CA MET A 125 3.92 -11.22 27.03
C MET A 125 5.37 -11.21 27.52
N THR A 126 6.20 -10.25 27.12
CA THR A 126 7.64 -10.28 27.40
C THR A 126 7.97 -9.82 28.83
N CYS A 127 7.56 -8.60 29.24
CA CYS A 127 7.74 -8.10 30.60
C CYS A 127 6.64 -7.09 30.98
N GLY A 128 6.62 -6.62 32.23
CA GLY A 128 5.64 -5.64 32.71
C GLY A 128 5.74 -4.29 31.97
N GLU A 129 6.95 -3.78 31.79
CA GLU A 129 7.20 -2.52 31.09
C GLU A 129 6.69 -2.53 29.64
N SER A 130 6.97 -3.62 28.92
CA SER A 130 6.51 -3.77 27.53
C SER A 130 5.00 -3.92 27.45
N ARG A 131 4.37 -4.56 28.43
CA ARG A 131 2.90 -4.60 28.54
C ARG A 131 2.31 -3.22 28.75
N ASP A 132 2.83 -2.45 29.71
CA ASP A 132 2.37 -1.09 29.99
C ASP A 132 2.58 -0.16 28.77
N LEU A 133 3.63 -0.38 27.98
CA LEU A 133 3.81 0.29 26.69
C LEU A 133 2.70 -0.07 25.70
N VAL A 134 2.43 -1.37 25.52
CA VAL A 134 1.39 -1.84 24.59
C VAL A 134 0.01 -1.29 24.97
N ASP A 135 -0.35 -1.33 26.25
CA ASP A 135 -1.64 -0.84 26.74
C ASP A 135 -1.76 0.67 26.49
N ARG A 136 -0.72 1.45 26.78
CA ARG A 136 -0.69 2.89 26.45
C ARG A 136 -0.83 3.16 24.96
N LEU A 137 -0.19 2.37 24.09
CA LEU A 137 -0.28 2.53 22.65
C LEU A 137 -1.67 2.21 22.11
N LEU A 138 -2.31 1.19 22.68
CA LEU A 138 -3.67 0.84 22.33
C LEU A 138 -4.63 1.95 22.78
N ASP A 139 -4.50 2.45 24.00
CA ASP A 139 -5.42 3.47 24.56
C ASP A 139 -5.19 4.88 24.03
N LYS A 140 -4.07 5.12 23.34
CA LYS A 140 -3.75 6.44 22.78
C LYS A 140 -4.76 6.85 21.70
N ASN A 141 -5.29 8.06 21.84
CA ASN A 141 -6.20 8.67 20.87
C ASN A 141 -5.56 8.77 19.48
N GLY A 142 -6.35 8.49 18.44
CA GLY A 142 -5.91 8.51 17.04
C GLY A 142 -5.46 7.15 16.51
N ALA A 143 -5.62 6.06 17.27
CA ALA A 143 -5.33 4.72 16.81
C ALA A 143 -6.38 4.31 15.77
N VAL A 144 -5.95 3.74 14.64
CA VAL A 144 -6.89 3.24 13.62
C VAL A 144 -7.15 1.77 13.87
N ARG A 145 -8.41 1.41 14.09
CA ARG A 145 -8.81 0.02 14.40
C ARG A 145 -9.80 -0.51 13.36
N MET A 146 -9.75 -1.82 13.18
CA MET A 146 -10.75 -2.57 12.42
C MET A 146 -11.99 -2.84 13.27
N SER A 147 -13.05 -3.33 12.64
CA SER A 147 -14.27 -3.78 13.34
C SER A 147 -14.07 -4.93 14.34
N ASN A 148 -13.04 -5.75 14.17
CA ASN A 148 -12.67 -6.82 15.09
C ASN A 148 -11.66 -6.35 16.16
N SER A 149 -11.52 -5.03 16.35
CA SER A 149 -10.58 -4.38 17.27
C SER A 149 -9.10 -4.61 16.98
N LYS A 150 -8.74 -5.26 15.86
CA LYS A 150 -7.34 -5.31 15.41
C LYS A 150 -6.84 -3.91 15.07
N LEU A 151 -5.62 -3.60 15.48
CA LEU A 151 -4.99 -2.34 15.18
C LEU A 151 -4.47 -2.33 13.74
N LEU A 152 -4.75 -1.26 12.99
CA LEU A 152 -4.25 -1.06 11.64
C LEU A 152 -3.01 -0.16 11.60
N ALA A 153 -2.99 0.88 12.44
CA ALA A 153 -1.91 1.85 12.55
C ALA A 153 -1.96 2.52 13.94
N PHE A 154 -0.79 2.84 14.50
CA PHE A 154 -0.69 3.57 15.77
C PHE A 154 -0.80 5.09 15.56
N PRO A 155 -1.15 5.84 16.62
CA PRO A 155 -1.07 7.29 16.57
C PRO A 155 0.36 7.77 16.41
N GLY A 156 0.65 8.32 15.23
CA GLY A 156 1.97 8.84 14.85
C GLY A 156 2.86 7.84 14.11
N SER A 157 2.40 6.61 13.82
CA SER A 157 3.16 5.70 12.96
C SER A 157 3.18 6.20 11.52
N SER A 158 4.25 5.86 10.80
CA SER A 158 4.43 6.10 9.37
C SER A 158 3.64 5.13 8.48
N ASP A 159 2.80 4.27 9.06
CA ASP A 159 2.01 3.29 8.33
C ASP A 159 1.02 3.93 7.36
N ILE A 160 0.83 3.27 6.22
CA ILE A 160 -0.12 3.68 5.19
C ILE A 160 -1.29 2.70 5.16
N LEU A 161 -2.51 3.22 5.10
CA LEU A 161 -3.69 2.41 4.88
C LEU A 161 -4.04 2.40 3.40
N PHE A 162 -3.90 1.27 2.73
CA PHE A 162 -4.45 1.09 1.41
C PHE A 162 -5.95 0.88 1.52
N LEU A 163 -6.75 1.84 1.04
CA LEU A 163 -8.19 1.90 1.28
C LEU A 163 -9.01 1.73 0.00
N GLU A 164 -9.83 0.68 -0.04
CA GLU A 164 -10.89 0.50 -1.04
C GLU A 164 -12.20 1.07 -0.48
N TYR A 165 -12.52 2.32 -0.84
CA TYR A 165 -13.72 3.02 -0.35
C TYR A 165 -14.95 2.85 -1.25
N LEU A 166 -14.77 2.37 -2.49
CA LEU A 166 -15.81 2.06 -3.46
C LEU A 166 -15.56 0.66 -4.06
N SER A 167 -16.60 0.03 -4.59
CA SER A 167 -16.41 -1.17 -5.40
C SER A 167 -15.61 -0.87 -6.68
N PRO A 168 -14.88 -1.84 -7.24
CA PRO A 168 -14.08 -1.64 -8.45
C PRO A 168 -14.86 -1.01 -9.62
N ASP A 169 -16.14 -1.35 -9.78
CA ASP A 169 -17.00 -0.81 -10.83
C ASP A 169 -17.29 0.68 -10.63
N LEU A 170 -17.64 1.07 -9.40
CA LEU A 170 -17.95 2.47 -9.05
C LEU A 170 -16.70 3.33 -8.96
N PHE A 171 -15.57 2.75 -8.56
CA PHE A 171 -14.29 3.45 -8.48
C PHE A 171 -13.83 3.97 -9.85
N GLN A 172 -14.19 3.25 -10.92
CA GLN A 172 -13.90 3.65 -12.29
C GLN A 172 -14.83 4.75 -12.82
N CYS A 173 -15.94 5.03 -12.13
CA CYS A 173 -16.91 6.04 -12.55
C CYS A 173 -16.39 7.47 -12.33
N ARG A 174 -17.00 8.41 -13.06
CA ARG A 174 -16.68 9.85 -13.10
C ARG A 174 -17.56 10.69 -12.15
N GLY A 175 -18.51 10.06 -11.47
CA GLY A 175 -19.56 10.77 -10.73
C GLY A 175 -19.16 11.23 -9.32
N ASN A 176 -20.14 11.82 -8.63
CA ASN A 176 -20.02 12.31 -7.26
C ASN A 176 -20.04 11.17 -6.23
N TYR A 177 -19.40 11.40 -5.09
CA TYR A 177 -19.43 10.54 -3.92
C TYR A 177 -20.71 10.76 -3.10
N ASP A 178 -21.79 10.05 -3.44
CA ASP A 178 -23.10 10.22 -2.79
C ASP A 178 -23.30 9.34 -1.53
N VAL A 179 -22.21 8.82 -0.97
CA VAL A 179 -22.25 7.92 0.18
C VAL A 179 -21.88 8.68 1.45
N ASN A 180 -22.62 8.44 2.53
CA ASN A 180 -22.28 8.97 3.86
C ASN A 180 -21.98 7.81 4.81
N PRO A 181 -20.72 7.31 4.84
CA PRO A 181 -20.30 6.23 5.70
C PRO A 181 -20.29 6.67 7.17
N ASN A 182 -21.13 6.04 7.99
CA ASN A 182 -20.96 6.06 9.44
C ASN A 182 -19.84 5.07 9.81
N CYS A 183 -18.59 5.56 9.74
CA CYS A 183 -17.39 4.82 10.12
C CYS A 183 -16.41 5.75 10.88
N PRO A 184 -16.48 5.79 12.23
CA PRO A 184 -15.66 6.71 13.02
C PRO A 184 -14.15 6.54 12.85
N ASN A 185 -13.68 5.32 12.54
CA ASN A 185 -12.26 5.02 12.36
C ASN A 185 -11.64 5.76 11.16
N LEU A 186 -12.44 6.24 10.20
CA LEU A 186 -11.95 7.07 9.09
C LEU A 186 -11.35 8.40 9.59
N ASN A 187 -11.86 8.92 10.72
CA ASN A 187 -11.36 10.16 11.30
C ASN A 187 -9.90 10.05 11.76
N ASN A 188 -9.42 8.85 12.08
CA ASN A 188 -8.09 8.65 12.63
C ASN A 188 -7.04 8.38 11.54
N ILE A 189 -7.45 8.28 10.28
CA ILE A 189 -6.54 7.99 9.16
C ILE A 189 -5.75 9.24 8.80
N ARG A 190 -4.43 9.15 8.90
CA ARG A 190 -3.48 10.21 8.55
C ARG A 190 -2.80 9.99 7.20
N ARG A 191 -2.47 8.74 6.88
CA ARG A 191 -1.86 8.38 5.60
C ARG A 191 -2.71 7.33 4.90
N VAL A 192 -3.13 7.64 3.68
CA VAL A 192 -3.97 6.73 2.89
C VAL A 192 -3.36 6.54 1.51
N ALA A 193 -3.46 5.31 1.00
CA ALA A 193 -3.12 4.98 -0.36
C ALA A 193 -4.33 4.40 -1.08
N MET A 194 -4.47 4.69 -2.37
CA MET A 194 -5.56 4.19 -3.20
C MET A 194 -5.03 3.77 -4.57
N ARG A 195 -5.65 2.75 -5.16
CA ARG A 195 -5.26 2.26 -6.49
C ARG A 195 -5.40 3.36 -7.53
N TYR A 196 -4.36 3.61 -8.32
CA TYR A 196 -4.49 4.42 -9.51
C TYR A 196 -5.29 3.69 -10.60
N CYS A 197 -6.20 4.39 -11.27
CA CYS A 197 -6.99 3.83 -12.37
C CYS A 197 -6.59 4.43 -13.72
N HIS A 198 -5.87 3.65 -14.52
CA HIS A 198 -5.48 4.00 -15.90
C HIS A 198 -6.67 4.27 -16.84
N ARG A 199 -7.91 3.94 -16.45
CA ARG A 199 -9.12 4.24 -17.25
C ARG A 199 -9.58 5.69 -17.14
N TRP A 200 -9.19 6.43 -16.10
CA TRP A 200 -9.56 7.85 -15.97
C TRP A 200 -8.98 8.72 -17.10
N HIS A 201 -7.94 8.23 -17.76
CA HIS A 201 -7.31 8.86 -18.93
C HIS A 201 -7.84 8.33 -20.25
N LYS A 202 -8.65 7.26 -20.24
CA LYS A 202 -9.15 6.66 -21.47
C LYS A 202 -10.39 7.39 -21.96
N LYS A 203 -10.33 7.71 -23.26
CA LYS A 203 -11.47 8.14 -24.08
C LYS A 203 -12.38 6.94 -24.30
N ASP A 204 -13.12 6.54 -23.27
CA ASP A 204 -14.08 5.45 -23.45
C ASP A 204 -15.29 5.99 -24.22
N SER A 205 -15.47 5.51 -25.45
CA SER A 205 -16.75 5.60 -26.16
C SER A 205 -17.78 4.85 -25.32
N LEU A 206 -18.57 5.59 -24.54
CA LEU A 206 -19.62 4.98 -23.73
C LEU A 206 -20.71 4.46 -24.67
N THR A 207 -20.96 3.15 -24.64
CA THR A 207 -22.21 2.59 -25.15
C THR A 207 -23.33 3.16 -24.30
N CYS A 208 -24.18 3.99 -24.90
CA CYS A 208 -25.33 4.52 -24.20
C CYS A 208 -26.24 3.37 -23.81
N TRP A 209 -26.47 3.19 -22.52
CA TRP A 209 -27.37 2.15 -22.03
C TRP A 209 -28.82 2.39 -22.50
N GLN A 210 -29.21 3.63 -22.80
CA GLN A 210 -30.55 3.95 -23.29
C GLN A 210 -30.81 3.50 -24.74
N CYS A 211 -29.83 3.62 -25.64
CA CYS A 211 -30.00 3.34 -27.08
C CYS A 211 -29.11 2.23 -27.64
N GLY A 212 -28.16 1.72 -26.85
CA GLY A 212 -27.21 0.68 -27.26
C GLY A 212 -26.12 1.15 -28.23
N LEU A 213 -26.11 2.44 -28.61
CA LEU A 213 -25.14 2.99 -29.56
C LEU A 213 -23.92 3.60 -28.86
N LEU A 214 -22.77 3.55 -29.53
CA LEU A 214 -21.55 4.21 -29.09
C LEU A 214 -21.67 5.70 -29.40
N HIS A 215 -21.76 6.54 -28.37
CA HIS A 215 -21.61 7.97 -28.55
C HIS A 215 -20.13 8.31 -28.52
N LYS A 216 -19.67 9.15 -29.46
CA LYS A 216 -18.36 9.79 -29.34
C LYS A 216 -18.46 10.74 -28.14
N ALA A 217 -17.84 10.36 -27.03
CA ALA A 217 -17.66 11.29 -25.93
C ALA A 217 -16.79 12.45 -26.43
N GLU A 218 -17.23 13.69 -26.20
CA GLU A 218 -16.40 14.89 -26.37
C GLU A 218 -15.06 14.70 -25.65
N GLU A 219 -14.04 15.40 -26.12
CA GLU A 219 -12.61 15.24 -25.80
C GLU A 219 -12.23 15.56 -24.34
N SER A 220 -13.13 15.42 -23.37
CA SER A 220 -12.87 15.70 -21.98
C SER A 220 -12.17 14.53 -21.28
N ILE A 221 -10.95 14.80 -20.81
CA ILE A 221 -10.29 14.01 -19.78
C ILE A 221 -11.20 14.04 -18.54
N ALA A 222 -11.51 12.87 -17.98
CA ALA A 222 -12.54 12.78 -16.95
C ALA A 222 -11.99 12.15 -15.67
N TYR A 223 -11.61 13.05 -14.78
CA TYR A 223 -11.01 12.72 -13.50
C TYR A 223 -12.07 12.35 -12.44
N PRO A 224 -11.69 11.58 -11.41
CA PRO A 224 -12.64 11.00 -10.44
C PRO A 224 -13.10 12.03 -9.40
N ARG A 225 -14.26 12.67 -9.61
CA ARG A 225 -14.84 13.63 -8.65
C ARG A 225 -15.10 13.02 -7.27
N HIS A 226 -15.58 11.78 -7.25
CA HIS A 226 -15.83 11.05 -6.00
C HIS A 226 -14.60 10.94 -5.09
N LEU A 227 -13.38 10.99 -5.64
CA LEU A 227 -12.16 10.82 -4.87
C LEU A 227 -11.89 12.04 -3.97
N TYR A 228 -11.79 13.26 -4.52
CA TYR A 228 -11.53 14.43 -3.67
C TYR A 228 -12.70 14.69 -2.70
N GLN A 229 -13.93 14.42 -3.12
CA GLN A 229 -15.10 14.52 -2.25
C GLN A 229 -15.00 13.54 -1.09
N PHE A 230 -14.60 12.29 -1.34
CA PHE A 230 -14.40 11.31 -0.29
C PHE A 230 -13.31 11.74 0.70
N LEU A 231 -12.14 12.16 0.19
CA LEU A 231 -11.02 12.63 1.01
C LEU A 231 -11.45 13.80 1.90
N ALA A 232 -12.06 14.84 1.32
CA ALA A 232 -12.45 16.05 2.03
C ALA A 232 -13.59 15.85 3.03
N ARG A 233 -14.59 15.02 2.69
CA ARG A 233 -15.76 14.77 3.53
C ARG A 233 -15.48 13.78 4.66
N HIS A 234 -14.60 12.79 4.46
CA HIS A 234 -14.52 11.62 5.36
C HIS A 234 -13.16 11.38 6.00
N LEU A 235 -12.09 12.06 5.57
CA LEU A 235 -10.74 11.92 6.15
C LEU A 235 -10.25 13.27 6.71
N PRO A 236 -10.81 13.76 7.83
CA PRO A 236 -10.51 15.09 8.37
C PRO A 236 -9.07 15.30 8.84
N ASN A 237 -8.36 14.23 9.20
CA ASN A 237 -6.99 14.26 9.72
C ASN A 237 -5.97 13.75 8.69
N LEU A 238 -6.30 13.78 7.40
CA LEU A 238 -5.41 13.35 6.34
C LEU A 238 -4.17 14.26 6.30
N GLU A 239 -3.00 13.64 6.30
CA GLU A 239 -1.69 14.29 6.20
C GLU A 239 -1.05 13.94 4.84
N GLU A 240 -1.18 12.68 4.41
CA GLU A 240 -0.57 12.20 3.16
C GLU A 240 -1.53 11.29 2.39
N PHE A 241 -1.64 11.54 1.09
CA PHE A 241 -2.37 10.74 0.12
C PHE A 241 -1.40 10.18 -0.92
N TYR A 242 -1.55 8.90 -1.24
CA TYR A 242 -0.79 8.26 -2.30
C TYR A 242 -1.68 7.57 -3.31
N PHE A 243 -1.35 7.73 -4.58
CA PHE A 243 -1.76 6.76 -5.58
C PHE A 243 -0.82 5.55 -5.55
N VAL A 244 -1.36 4.35 -5.73
CA VAL A 244 -0.54 3.14 -5.98
C VAL A 244 -0.70 2.76 -7.44
N ASP A 245 0.41 2.82 -8.17
CA ASP A 245 0.47 2.34 -9.53
C ASP A 245 1.39 1.13 -9.63
N TYR A 246 0.79 -0.02 -9.91
CA TYR A 246 1.49 -1.28 -10.08
C TYR A 246 2.19 -1.39 -11.45
N LEU A 247 1.98 -0.42 -12.34
CA LEU A 247 2.59 -0.40 -13.68
C LEU A 247 3.78 0.58 -13.77
N LEU A 248 4.16 1.25 -12.68
CA LEU A 248 5.36 2.07 -12.65
C LEU A 248 6.61 1.18 -12.66
N VAL A 249 7.55 1.51 -13.55
CA VAL A 249 8.81 0.81 -13.72
C VAL A 249 9.94 1.81 -13.56
N ARG A 250 11.05 1.40 -12.93
CA ARG A 250 12.25 2.23 -12.80
C ARG A 250 12.79 2.63 -14.17
N LYS A 251 13.38 3.82 -14.24
CA LYS A 251 14.22 4.22 -15.37
C LYS A 251 15.51 3.41 -15.33
N GLU A 252 15.98 2.96 -16.50
CA GLU A 252 17.27 2.29 -16.60
C GLU A 252 18.37 3.28 -16.20
N THR A 253 19.11 2.97 -15.13
CA THR A 253 20.25 3.79 -14.71
C THR A 253 21.43 3.43 -15.63
N PRO A 254 22.04 4.39 -16.35
CA PRO A 254 23.20 4.09 -17.17
C PRO A 254 24.35 3.58 -16.28
N PRO A 255 25.13 2.57 -16.74
CA PRO A 255 26.21 1.97 -15.95
C PRO A 255 27.28 2.98 -15.52
N ASP A 256 27.47 4.08 -16.26
CA ASP A 256 28.45 5.13 -15.94
C ASP A 256 28.03 6.03 -14.75
N VAL A 257 26.75 5.99 -14.32
CA VAL A 257 26.24 6.76 -13.17
C VAL A 257 26.12 5.89 -11.91
N ALA A 258 26.20 4.56 -12.04
CA ALA A 258 26.17 3.61 -10.93
C ALA A 258 27.40 3.74 -10.02
N PHE A 259 28.55 4.14 -10.58
CA PHE A 259 29.77 4.41 -9.80
C PHE A 259 29.79 5.80 -9.14
N ALA A 260 28.98 6.75 -9.65
CA ALA A 260 28.91 8.11 -9.12
C ALA A 260 27.80 8.33 -8.08
N THR A 261 26.87 7.39 -7.90
CA THR A 261 25.77 7.51 -6.92
C THR A 261 26.04 6.85 -5.57
N HIS A 262 27.23 6.26 -5.38
CA HIS A 262 27.75 5.89 -4.07
C HIS A 262 28.49 7.03 -3.36
N THR A 263 28.47 8.27 -3.89
CA THR A 263 28.73 9.43 -3.03
C THR A 263 27.58 9.54 -2.03
N TRP A 264 27.93 9.27 -0.78
CA TRP A 264 27.15 9.52 0.41
C TRP A 264 26.70 10.98 0.46
N THR A 265 25.60 11.31 -0.22
CA THR A 265 24.74 12.38 0.24
C THR A 265 23.71 11.74 1.14
N GLU A 266 23.84 11.98 2.45
CA GLU A 266 22.85 11.70 3.50
C GLU A 266 21.52 12.48 3.30
N SER A 267 21.15 12.78 2.06
CA SER A 267 19.93 13.48 1.71
C SER A 267 18.83 12.46 1.42
N TRP A 268 18.04 12.14 2.46
CA TRP A 268 16.72 11.52 2.39
C TRP A 268 16.57 10.40 1.35
N SER A 269 16.87 9.16 1.75
CA SER A 269 16.35 8.03 0.99
C SER A 269 14.81 8.05 1.07
N PRO A 270 14.10 7.98 -0.07
CA PRO A 270 12.65 8.08 -0.08
C PRO A 270 12.03 6.96 0.77
N PRO A 271 10.90 7.22 1.46
CA PRO A 271 10.26 6.25 2.34
C PRO A 271 9.98 4.93 1.60
N LYS A 272 10.32 3.81 2.25
CA LYS A 272 10.07 2.46 1.75
C LYS A 272 9.08 1.77 2.68
N TYR A 273 8.06 1.15 2.11
CA TYR A 273 7.03 0.44 2.86
C TYR A 273 7.04 -1.04 2.47
N LYS A 274 7.41 -1.91 3.42
CA LYS A 274 7.46 -3.34 3.17
C LYS A 274 6.12 -3.98 3.50
N CYS A 275 5.66 -4.90 2.65
CA CYS A 275 4.40 -5.60 2.83
C CYS A 275 4.47 -7.02 2.24
N GLY A 276 4.82 -8.00 3.07
CA GLY A 276 5.05 -9.38 2.63
C GLY A 276 6.12 -9.45 1.51
N PRO A 277 5.81 -10.05 0.35
CA PRO A 277 6.75 -10.15 -0.78
C PRO A 277 6.80 -8.90 -1.66
N ARG A 278 6.27 -7.75 -1.19
CA ARG A 278 6.22 -6.51 -1.96
C ARG A 278 6.88 -5.38 -1.18
N THR A 279 7.58 -4.53 -1.92
CA THR A 279 8.14 -3.29 -1.39
C THR A 279 7.58 -2.14 -2.20
N TYR A 280 7.05 -1.14 -1.49
CA TYR A 280 6.50 0.06 -2.07
C TYR A 280 7.48 1.21 -1.91
N TYR A 281 7.79 1.87 -3.01
CA TYR A 281 8.69 3.01 -3.07
C TYR A 281 7.90 4.23 -3.43
N GLU A 282 8.16 5.34 -2.75
CA GLU A 282 7.72 6.62 -3.27
C GLU A 282 8.44 6.91 -4.59
N ALA A 283 7.66 7.12 -5.64
CA ALA A 283 8.18 7.32 -6.99
C ALA A 283 8.27 8.81 -7.33
N ASP A 284 9.43 9.19 -7.86
CA ASP A 284 9.72 10.50 -8.43
C ASP A 284 9.93 10.40 -9.95
N ASP A 285 9.90 11.55 -10.64
CA ASP A 285 10.13 11.59 -12.09
C ASP A 285 11.63 11.45 -12.44
N GLU A 286 12.54 11.39 -11.48
CA GLU A 286 13.97 11.20 -11.78
C GLU A 286 14.30 9.72 -11.97
N THR A 287 13.75 8.88 -11.11
CA THR A 287 14.06 7.46 -11.00
C THR A 287 12.97 6.53 -11.54
N TRP A 288 11.75 7.03 -11.76
CA TRP A 288 10.63 6.25 -12.28
C TRP A 288 10.05 6.79 -13.58
N ASN A 289 9.56 5.88 -14.43
CA ASN A 289 8.84 6.21 -15.65
C ASN A 289 7.40 6.63 -15.35
N ILE A 290 7.23 7.86 -14.85
CA ILE A 290 5.91 8.44 -14.57
C ILE A 290 5.36 9.08 -15.85
N LYS A 291 4.11 8.74 -16.20
CA LYS A 291 3.44 9.31 -17.36
C LYS A 291 2.98 10.75 -17.10
N PRO A 292 3.10 11.69 -18.06
CA PRO A 292 2.63 13.07 -17.89
C PRO A 292 1.15 13.16 -17.50
N GLU A 293 0.31 12.26 -18.04
CA GLU A 293 -1.13 12.24 -17.74
C GLU A 293 -1.40 11.97 -16.25
N PHE A 294 -0.55 11.15 -15.61
CA PHE A 294 -0.63 10.91 -14.18
C PHE A 294 -0.31 12.18 -13.39
N LEU A 295 0.75 12.92 -13.77
CA LEU A 295 1.12 14.17 -13.10
C LEU A 295 -0.02 15.20 -13.20
N HIS A 296 -0.66 15.29 -14.38
CA HIS A 296 -1.84 16.13 -14.56
C HIS A 296 -3.00 15.71 -13.64
N LEU A 297 -3.33 14.42 -13.53
CA LEU A 297 -4.36 13.94 -12.60
C LEU A 297 -4.00 14.25 -11.15
N LYS A 298 -2.74 14.03 -10.75
CA LYS A 298 -2.28 14.28 -9.37
C LYS A 298 -2.50 15.76 -9.01
N ASN A 299 -2.07 16.65 -9.90
CA ASN A 299 -2.21 18.10 -9.70
C ASN A 299 -3.69 18.53 -9.71
N TRP A 300 -4.49 17.98 -10.64
CA TRP A 300 -5.93 18.20 -10.68
C TRP A 300 -6.60 17.77 -9.37
N LEU A 301 -6.26 16.58 -8.87
CA LEU A 301 -6.84 16.04 -7.64
C LEU A 301 -6.49 16.91 -6.43
N GLN A 302 -5.23 17.34 -6.32
CA GLN A 302 -4.76 18.20 -5.25
C GLN A 302 -5.48 19.56 -5.27
N ASP A 303 -5.56 20.21 -6.44
CA ASP A 303 -6.28 21.48 -6.62
C ASP A 303 -7.76 21.34 -6.24
N HIS A 304 -8.43 20.33 -6.79
CA HIS A 304 -9.85 20.11 -6.55
C HIS A 304 -10.12 19.77 -5.09
N PHE A 305 -9.28 18.96 -4.46
CA PHE A 305 -9.35 18.68 -3.03
C PHE A 305 -9.22 19.95 -2.20
N ILE A 306 -8.26 20.83 -2.48
CA ILE A 306 -8.06 22.07 -1.72
C ILE A 306 -9.25 23.00 -1.88
N ARG A 307 -9.66 23.28 -3.13
CA ARG A 307 -10.76 24.20 -3.44
C ARG A 307 -12.08 23.70 -2.88
N TYR A 308 -12.39 22.42 -3.09
CA TYR A 308 -13.59 21.79 -2.56
C TYR A 308 -13.58 21.79 -1.03
N SER A 309 -12.46 21.46 -0.39
CA SER A 309 -12.36 21.43 1.07
C SER A 309 -12.58 22.79 1.73
N LYS A 310 -12.19 23.88 1.07
CA LYS A 310 -12.36 25.26 1.55
C LYS A 310 -13.78 25.81 1.36
N THR A 311 -14.47 25.36 0.32
CA THR A 311 -15.74 25.96 -0.12
C THR A 311 -16.97 25.13 0.27
N SER A 312 -16.83 23.81 0.32
CA SER A 312 -17.93 22.90 0.66
C SER A 312 -18.28 22.95 2.14
N GLN A 313 -19.58 22.97 2.44
CA GLN A 313 -20.11 22.81 3.79
C GLN A 313 -20.06 21.36 4.30
N LEU A 314 -19.85 20.39 3.40
CA LEU A 314 -19.71 18.98 3.73
C LEU A 314 -18.27 18.57 4.01
N SER A 315 -17.31 19.42 3.66
CA SER A 315 -15.90 19.22 4.01
C SER A 315 -15.74 19.17 5.53
N ARG A 316 -14.89 18.25 5.98
CA ARG A 316 -14.48 18.13 7.39
C ARG A 316 -13.00 18.40 7.58
N HIS A 317 -12.30 18.81 6.53
CA HIS A 317 -10.85 18.97 6.52
C HIS A 317 -10.44 20.41 6.85
N SER A 318 -9.68 20.60 7.93
CA SER A 318 -9.32 21.95 8.40
C SER A 318 -8.17 22.59 7.62
N ASN A 319 -7.15 21.81 7.23
CA ASN A 319 -5.92 22.33 6.62
C ASN A 319 -5.58 21.61 5.30
N PRO A 320 -6.43 21.70 4.25
CA PRO A 320 -6.26 20.91 3.04
C PRO A 320 -4.96 21.20 2.26
N GLU A 321 -4.42 22.42 2.39
CA GLU A 321 -3.14 22.87 1.81
C GLU A 321 -1.93 22.06 2.30
N LYS A 322 -2.01 21.50 3.52
CA LYS A 322 -0.90 20.76 4.14
C LYS A 322 -0.87 19.28 3.71
N VAL A 323 -1.87 18.81 2.98
CA VAL A 323 -1.95 17.41 2.57
C VAL A 323 -0.99 17.15 1.42
N ARG A 324 -0.12 16.16 1.61
CA ARG A 324 0.89 15.77 0.62
C ARG A 324 0.32 14.74 -0.34
N PHE A 325 0.45 14.97 -1.65
CA PHE A 325 0.03 14.03 -2.69
C PHE A 325 1.24 13.38 -3.36
N GLY A 326 1.37 12.07 -3.20
CA GLY A 326 2.46 11.26 -3.74
C GLY A 326 1.99 10.08 -4.58
N VAL A 327 2.95 9.29 -5.04
CA VAL A 327 2.71 8.04 -5.76
C VAL A 327 3.65 6.96 -5.25
N LEU A 328 3.11 5.76 -5.08
CA LEU A 328 3.83 4.57 -4.68
C LEU A 328 3.92 3.61 -5.86
N ALA A 329 5.15 3.31 -6.27
CA ALA A 329 5.45 2.20 -7.15
C ALA A 329 5.61 0.92 -6.32
N CYS A 330 5.21 -0.21 -6.90
CA CYS A 330 5.27 -1.51 -6.24
C CYS A 330 6.27 -2.42 -6.95
N GLU A 331 7.29 -2.87 -6.23
CA GLU A 331 8.18 -3.94 -6.66
C GLU A 331 7.83 -5.21 -5.91
N ALA A 332 7.85 -6.35 -6.61
CA ALA A 332 7.64 -7.64 -5.99
C ALA A 332 9.00 -8.35 -5.87
N ASP A 333 9.31 -8.86 -4.68
CA ASP A 333 10.47 -9.72 -4.40
C ASP A 333 10.20 -11.14 -4.93
N ILE A 334 9.59 -11.25 -6.10
CA ILE A 334 9.33 -12.53 -6.75
C ILE A 334 10.56 -12.82 -7.61
N VAL A 335 11.32 -13.82 -7.19
CA VAL A 335 12.35 -14.44 -8.03
C VAL A 335 11.70 -14.77 -9.37
N ALA A 336 12.23 -14.19 -10.46
CA ALA A 336 11.70 -14.43 -11.79
C ALA A 336 11.50 -15.95 -11.99
N PRO A 337 10.32 -16.41 -12.43
CA PRO A 337 10.13 -17.83 -12.69
C PRO A 337 11.21 -18.26 -13.67
N VAL A 338 11.99 -19.28 -13.29
CA VAL A 338 13.04 -19.86 -14.13
C VAL A 338 12.42 -20.08 -15.49
N SER A 339 12.93 -19.37 -16.50
CA SER A 339 12.46 -19.47 -17.87
C SER A 339 12.43 -20.95 -18.23
N LEU A 340 11.24 -21.52 -18.40
CA LEU A 340 11.13 -22.85 -19.00
C LEU A 340 11.41 -22.66 -20.49
N THR A 341 12.68 -22.45 -20.84
CA THR A 341 13.26 -22.64 -22.17
C THR A 341 13.28 -24.13 -22.48
N ALA A 342 12.11 -24.74 -22.44
CA ALA A 342 11.86 -26.03 -23.05
C ALA A 342 10.57 -25.84 -23.83
N GLN A 343 10.70 -25.66 -25.15
CA GLN A 343 9.56 -25.74 -26.03
C GLN A 343 8.81 -27.06 -25.73
N PRO A 344 7.50 -27.05 -25.51
CA PRO A 344 6.75 -28.28 -25.46
C PRO A 344 6.85 -28.91 -26.86
N MET A 345 7.60 -30.00 -27.00
CA MET A 345 7.51 -30.85 -28.18
C MET A 345 6.04 -31.25 -28.33
N LEU A 346 5.43 -30.83 -29.43
CA LEU A 346 4.08 -31.26 -29.80
C LEU A 346 4.08 -32.80 -29.89
N PRO A 347 3.24 -33.50 -29.11
CA PRO A 347 3.10 -34.93 -29.28
C PRO A 347 2.52 -35.22 -30.67
N ALA A 348 3.14 -36.17 -31.38
CA ALA A 348 2.73 -36.61 -32.71
C ALA A 348 1.23 -36.93 -32.78
N PRO A 349 0.55 -36.61 -33.90
CA PRO A 349 -0.89 -36.73 -34.00
C PRO A 349 -1.31 -38.20 -33.99
N LYS A 350 -1.84 -38.67 -32.85
CA LYS A 350 -2.53 -39.97 -32.79
C LYS A 350 -4.01 -39.76 -33.11
N GLY A 351 -4.49 -40.61 -34.01
CA GLY A 351 -5.76 -40.52 -34.69
C GLY A 351 -6.99 -40.39 -33.80
N ARG A 352 -8.01 -39.78 -34.42
CA ARG A 352 -9.38 -39.58 -33.94
C ARG A 352 -9.91 -40.79 -33.16
N ASN A 353 -10.28 -40.56 -31.90
CA ASN A 353 -11.42 -41.25 -31.31
C ASN A 353 -12.16 -40.31 -30.34
N LYS A 354 -13.46 -40.17 -30.58
CA LYS A 354 -14.41 -39.38 -29.81
C LYS A 354 -14.49 -39.92 -28.37
N ARG A 355 -14.18 -39.06 -27.39
CA ARG A 355 -14.76 -39.05 -26.03
C ARG A 355 -14.36 -37.74 -25.34
N LEU A 356 -15.17 -36.72 -25.58
CA LEU A 356 -15.25 -35.52 -24.74
C LEU A 356 -15.84 -35.91 -23.38
N LEU A 357 -15.36 -35.26 -22.31
CA LEU A 357 -15.68 -35.43 -20.88
C LEU A 357 -14.91 -36.53 -20.13
N CYS A 358 -13.65 -36.26 -19.71
CA CYS A 358 -13.15 -36.63 -18.36
C CYS A 358 -11.74 -36.09 -17.96
N GLU A 359 -11.24 -34.95 -18.45
CA GLU A 359 -9.92 -34.45 -18.01
C GLU A 359 -9.93 -33.73 -16.64
N TYR A 360 -11.09 -33.25 -16.18
CA TYR A 360 -11.18 -32.52 -14.91
C TYR A 360 -11.13 -33.45 -13.66
N HIS A 361 -11.40 -34.75 -13.81
CA HIS A 361 -11.40 -35.72 -12.70
C HIS A 361 -10.05 -36.43 -12.49
N ALA A 362 -9.24 -36.61 -13.54
CA ALA A 362 -7.93 -37.26 -13.44
C ALA A 362 -6.91 -36.42 -12.64
N LEU A 363 -6.88 -35.10 -12.84
CA LEU A 363 -6.02 -34.19 -12.08
C LEU A 363 -6.41 -34.07 -10.60
N ARG A 364 -7.68 -34.33 -10.27
CA ARG A 364 -8.19 -34.29 -8.88
C ARG A 364 -7.86 -35.57 -8.10
N GLN A 365 -7.73 -36.72 -8.77
CA GLN A 365 -7.30 -37.97 -8.13
C GLN A 365 -5.78 -37.99 -7.86
N GLN A 366 -4.96 -37.45 -8.76
CA GLN A 366 -3.51 -37.32 -8.52
C GLN A 366 -3.17 -36.40 -7.34
N ARG A 367 -3.91 -35.30 -7.15
CA ARG A 367 -3.76 -34.43 -5.97
C ARG A 367 -4.17 -35.10 -4.66
N ARG A 368 -5.07 -36.09 -4.68
CA ARG A 368 -5.49 -36.82 -3.47
C ARG A 368 -4.50 -37.93 -3.05
N GLN A 369 -3.69 -38.47 -3.97
CA GLN A 369 -2.68 -39.47 -3.63
C GLN A 369 -1.38 -38.87 -3.09
N VAL A 370 -1.02 -37.64 -3.47
CA VAL A 370 0.16 -36.94 -2.89
C VAL A 370 -0.09 -36.45 -1.46
N LEU A 371 -1.36 -36.27 -1.06
CA LEU A 371 -1.77 -35.89 0.31
C LEU A 371 -1.77 -37.04 1.34
N ARG A 372 -1.50 -38.29 0.94
CA ARG A 372 -1.48 -39.46 1.85
C ARG A 372 -0.13 -40.14 2.06
N ARG A 373 0.97 -39.59 1.52
CA ARG A 373 2.34 -40.06 1.83
C ARG A 373 3.23 -38.88 2.22
N ARG A 374 3.09 -38.41 3.46
CA ARG A 374 4.17 -37.77 4.24
C ARG A 374 3.71 -37.55 5.68
N SER A 375 3.58 -38.64 6.42
CA SER A 375 3.78 -38.65 7.86
C SER A 375 5.22 -39.14 8.09
N GLN A 376 6.15 -38.21 8.15
CA GLN A 376 7.43 -38.44 8.82
C GLN A 376 7.49 -37.48 10.00
N THR A 377 7.63 -38.07 11.17
CA THR A 377 7.92 -37.45 12.46
C THR A 377 9.03 -36.41 12.33
N PRO A 378 8.90 -35.22 12.95
CA PRO A 378 9.98 -34.24 12.95
C PRO A 378 11.12 -34.76 13.84
N LEU A 379 12.28 -34.96 13.24
CA LEU A 379 13.54 -35.05 13.98
C LEU A 379 13.87 -33.66 14.57
N PRO A 380 14.51 -33.58 15.74
CA PRO A 380 14.93 -32.31 16.31
C PRO A 380 15.94 -31.67 15.35
N VAL A 381 15.61 -30.51 14.82
CA VAL A 381 16.55 -29.71 14.03
C VAL A 381 17.51 -29.07 15.01
N ASP A 382 18.78 -29.44 14.91
CA ASP A 382 19.86 -28.88 15.69
C ASP A 382 19.98 -27.38 15.41
N SER A 383 19.91 -26.55 16.47
CA SER A 383 19.77 -25.09 16.40
C SER A 383 20.95 -24.38 15.71
N ARG A 384 22.03 -25.10 15.38
CA ARG A 384 23.23 -24.58 14.75
C ARG A 384 23.11 -24.40 13.23
N VAL A 385 22.14 -25.03 12.56
CA VAL A 385 22.05 -25.00 11.09
C VAL A 385 21.42 -23.71 10.55
N VAL A 386 20.60 -23.02 11.35
CA VAL A 386 19.94 -21.76 10.93
C VAL A 386 20.89 -20.55 11.02
N ALA A 387 21.96 -20.65 11.82
CA ALA A 387 22.97 -19.60 11.95
C ALA A 387 24.04 -19.62 10.84
N ALA A 388 24.11 -20.68 10.03
CA ALA A 388 25.20 -20.88 9.06
C ALA A 388 25.25 -19.85 7.91
N ASN A 389 24.18 -19.09 7.69
CA ASN A 389 24.09 -18.10 6.60
C ASN A 389 23.93 -16.65 7.10
N VAL A 390 24.12 -16.42 8.41
CA VAL A 390 24.13 -15.07 8.98
C VAL A 390 25.58 -14.79 9.36
N PRO A 391 26.24 -13.74 8.83
CA PRO A 391 27.65 -13.48 9.09
C PRO A 391 27.94 -13.10 10.55
N PHE A 392 26.92 -13.09 11.42
CA PHE A 392 27.03 -12.63 12.79
C PHE A 392 25.94 -13.26 13.69
N VAL A 393 26.36 -13.73 14.86
CA VAL A 393 25.48 -14.19 15.94
C VAL A 393 25.87 -13.43 17.22
N PHE A 394 24.96 -12.64 17.77
CA PHE A 394 25.20 -11.89 19.01
C PHE A 394 25.46 -12.85 20.19
N GLY A 395 26.57 -12.65 20.89
CA GLY A 395 26.89 -13.34 22.15
C GLY A 395 27.77 -14.58 22.02
N ASP A 396 28.32 -14.88 20.85
CA ASP A 396 29.32 -15.95 20.68
C ASP A 396 30.74 -15.41 20.93
N PRO A 397 31.45 -15.86 22.00
CA PRO A 397 32.78 -15.37 22.34
C PRO A 397 33.89 -15.75 21.34
N ASP A 398 33.62 -16.68 20.40
CA ASP A 398 34.60 -17.15 19.41
C ASP A 398 34.54 -16.37 18.07
N ASN A 399 33.73 -15.32 17.98
CA ASN A 399 33.66 -14.45 16.79
C ASN A 399 34.87 -13.51 16.69
N SER A 400 35.97 -13.99 16.11
CA SER A 400 37.07 -13.13 15.65
C SER A 400 37.00 -12.95 14.13
N PHE A 401 36.88 -11.70 13.68
CA PHE A 401 36.89 -11.34 12.26
C PHE A 401 37.90 -10.22 12.02
N ASP A 402 38.76 -10.41 11.01
CA ASP A 402 39.62 -9.36 10.48
C ASP A 402 38.86 -8.63 9.36
N PHE A 403 38.61 -7.33 9.55
CA PHE A 403 38.04 -6.48 8.51
C PHE A 403 39.17 -5.91 7.64
N THR A 404 39.07 -6.05 6.32
CA THR A 404 39.95 -5.39 5.36
C THR A 404 39.19 -4.28 4.63
N PHE A 405 39.78 -3.09 4.61
CA PHE A 405 39.30 -1.95 3.84
C PHE A 405 40.41 -1.50 2.88
N GLU A 406 40.04 -1.18 1.64
CA GLU A 406 40.90 -0.47 0.70
C GLU A 406 40.77 1.03 0.92
N VAL A 407 41.90 1.70 1.17
CA VAL A 407 41.98 3.16 1.26
C VAL A 407 42.62 3.69 -0.02
N ASP A 408 41.89 4.55 -0.73
CA ASP A 408 42.38 5.22 -1.93
C ASP A 408 43.20 6.47 -1.54
N TRP A 409 44.52 6.36 -1.63
CA TRP A 409 45.48 7.39 -1.21
C TRP A 409 45.55 8.62 -2.13
N ARG A 410 44.68 8.74 -3.15
CA ARG A 410 44.68 9.89 -4.07
C ARG A 410 43.96 11.13 -3.52
N ARG A 411 43.54 11.13 -2.25
CA ARG A 411 42.81 12.24 -1.61
C ARG A 411 43.33 12.63 -0.23
N VAL A 412 44.61 12.40 0.07
CA VAL A 412 45.27 13.07 1.21
C VAL A 412 45.91 14.36 0.75
#